data_AF-A0AAE9WFK6-F1
#
_entry.id   AF-A0AAE9WFK6-F1
#
_cell.length_a   1.000
_cell.length_b   1.000
_cell.length_c   1.000
_cell.angle_alpha   90.00
_cell.angle_beta   90.00
_cell.angle_gamma   90.00
#
_symmetry.space_group_name_H-M   'P 1'
#
loop_
_entity.id
_entity.type
_entity.pdbx_description
1 polymer ?
#
loop_
_entity_poly.entity_id
_entity_poly.type
_entity_poly.pdbx_seq_one_letter_code
_entity_poly.pdbx_strand_id
1 'polypeptide(L)'
;MDQELLAAIDDPNTFSYGSLWQECQASQGSVSPAVCQLLNIFYQGSIQDSSVDWSQERLDKLRLLSLVDAAVRHTGSSISYEDLWKQLKLDDPLLPKEKDVILEQYLIQAMMKRILVGKLNSQSRTLHVSWAMERSLNDTRIQEMKDTLSKFTQRCSKAFPKTDADPPLTKSYKRTSRLSSNDGFDQYVSDKRARADDSPMEG
;
A
#
# COMPACT_ATOMS: atom_id res chain seq x y z
N MET A 1 -20.76 29.65 -7.31
CA MET A 1 -20.50 28.20 -7.17
C MET A 1 -19.62 27.70 -8.30
N ASP A 2 -19.91 27.98 -9.58
CA ASP A 2 -19.03 27.61 -10.71
C ASP A 2 -17.55 27.99 -10.52
N GLN A 3 -17.28 29.25 -10.17
CA GLN A 3 -15.90 29.71 -9.95
C GLN A 3 -15.19 29.00 -8.81
N GLU A 4 -15.92 28.65 -7.75
CA GLU A 4 -15.38 27.93 -6.59
C GLU A 4 -15.05 26.48 -6.94
N LEU A 5 -15.94 25.82 -7.68
CA LEU A 5 -15.71 24.46 -8.19
C LEU A 5 -14.51 24.42 -9.14
N LEU A 6 -14.43 25.39 -10.07
CA LEU A 6 -13.28 25.49 -10.98
C LEU A 6 -11.99 25.77 -10.21
N ALA A 7 -12.00 26.69 -9.25
CA ALA A 7 -10.84 26.97 -8.41
C ALA A 7 -10.37 25.74 -7.62
N ALA A 8 -11.30 24.94 -7.07
CA ALA A 8 -10.96 23.71 -6.37
C ALA A 8 -10.40 22.63 -7.32
N ILE A 9 -10.93 22.53 -8.54
CA ILE A 9 -10.43 21.62 -9.58
C ILE A 9 -9.03 22.04 -10.04
N ASP A 10 -8.77 23.34 -10.12
CA ASP A 10 -7.48 23.89 -10.55
C ASP A 10 -6.43 23.95 -9.43
N ASP A 11 -6.84 23.88 -8.17
CA ASP A 11 -5.90 23.88 -7.04
C ASP A 11 -5.05 22.59 -7.02
N PRO A 12 -3.71 22.66 -7.15
CA PRO A 12 -2.83 21.50 -7.20
C PRO A 12 -2.75 20.69 -5.89
N ASN A 13 -3.38 21.14 -4.80
CA ASN A 13 -3.39 20.46 -3.51
C ASN A 13 -4.74 19.84 -3.14
N THR A 14 -5.80 20.14 -3.89
CA THR A 14 -7.13 19.63 -3.61
C THR A 14 -7.41 18.36 -4.41
N PHE A 15 -7.55 17.21 -3.73
CA PHE A 15 -7.80 15.91 -4.37
C PHE A 15 -9.10 15.22 -3.89
N SER A 16 -9.77 15.78 -2.88
CA SER A 16 -11.05 15.29 -2.37
C SER A 16 -12.17 16.24 -2.77
N TYR A 17 -13.21 15.70 -3.40
CA TYR A 17 -14.32 16.48 -3.95
C TYR A 17 -15.69 16.06 -3.42
N GLY A 18 -15.76 15.18 -2.42
CA GLY A 18 -17.02 14.59 -1.96
C GLY A 18 -18.06 15.61 -1.50
N SER A 19 -17.66 16.61 -0.71
CA SER A 19 -18.56 17.69 -0.26
C SER A 19 -19.01 18.57 -1.43
N LEU A 20 -18.06 19.01 -2.26
CA LEU A 20 -18.33 19.83 -3.44
C LEU A 20 -19.26 19.12 -4.43
N TRP A 21 -19.12 17.80 -4.57
CA TRP A 21 -20.02 17.00 -5.40
C TRP A 21 -21.44 16.96 -4.85
N GLN A 22 -21.61 16.74 -3.55
CA GLN A 22 -22.92 16.77 -2.88
C GLN A 22 -23.59 18.14 -3.03
N GLU A 23 -22.83 19.22 -2.88
CA GLU A 23 -23.31 20.58 -3.09
C GLU A 23 -23.71 20.82 -4.56
N CYS A 24 -22.89 20.40 -5.54
CA CYS A 24 -23.23 20.45 -6.97
C CYS A 24 -24.58 19.77 -7.24
N GLN A 25 -24.80 18.57 -6.68
CA GLN A 25 -26.04 17.82 -6.85
C GLN A 25 -27.25 18.50 -6.20
N ALA A 26 -27.06 19.11 -5.03
CA ALA A 26 -28.11 19.82 -4.31
C ALA A 26 -28.49 21.17 -4.95
N SER A 27 -27.62 21.73 -5.79
CA SER A 27 -27.69 23.12 -6.25
C SER A 27 -28.76 23.44 -7.32
N GLN A 28 -29.65 22.48 -7.67
CA GLN A 28 -30.84 22.62 -8.55
C GLN A 28 -30.69 23.62 -9.73
N GLY A 29 -29.58 23.54 -10.48
CA GLY A 29 -29.37 24.35 -11.69
C GLY A 29 -28.69 25.70 -11.49
N SER A 30 -28.23 26.02 -10.27
CA SER A 30 -27.36 27.18 -10.02
C SER A 30 -25.90 26.97 -10.44
N VAL A 31 -25.52 25.72 -10.76
CA VAL A 31 -24.22 25.35 -11.31
C VAL A 31 -24.36 24.95 -12.77
N SER A 32 -23.44 25.41 -13.61
CA SER A 32 -23.38 25.00 -15.01
C SER A 32 -23.23 23.47 -15.14
N PRO A 33 -24.03 22.80 -16.00
CA PRO A 33 -23.90 21.36 -16.21
C PRO A 33 -22.49 20.92 -16.62
N ALA A 34 -21.78 21.76 -17.38
CA ALA A 34 -20.42 21.49 -17.80
C ALA A 34 -19.44 21.48 -16.60
N VAL A 35 -19.64 22.37 -15.62
CA VAL A 35 -18.81 22.43 -14.41
C VAL A 35 -19.11 21.25 -13.48
N CYS A 36 -20.38 20.89 -13.28
CA CYS A 36 -20.71 19.67 -12.54
C CYS A 36 -20.18 18.41 -13.25
N GLN A 37 -20.22 18.34 -14.58
CA GLN A 37 -19.64 17.21 -15.32
C GLN A 37 -18.12 17.13 -15.15
N LEU A 38 -17.43 18.27 -15.21
CA LEU A 38 -15.99 18.34 -14.95
C LEU A 38 -15.68 17.86 -13.52
N LEU A 39 -16.39 18.37 -12.51
CA LEU A 39 -16.25 17.94 -11.12
C LEU A 39 -16.48 16.44 -10.97
N ASN A 40 -17.47 15.89 -11.65
CA ASN A 40 -17.78 14.46 -11.65
C ASN A 40 -16.59 13.61 -12.14
N ILE A 41 -15.89 14.06 -13.19
CA ILE A 41 -14.71 13.36 -13.70
C ILE A 41 -13.59 13.38 -12.65
N PHE A 42 -13.36 14.52 -11.99
CA PHE A 42 -12.37 14.62 -10.91
C PHE A 42 -12.79 13.85 -9.65
N TYR A 43 -14.09 13.65 -9.41
CA TYR A 43 -14.60 12.90 -8.26
C TYR A 43 -14.59 11.37 -8.46
N GLN A 44 -14.95 10.87 -9.64
CA GLN A 44 -15.09 9.42 -9.89
C GLN A 44 -14.65 8.95 -11.29
N GLY A 45 -14.35 9.87 -12.21
CA GLY A 45 -13.87 9.54 -13.56
C GLY A 45 -12.37 9.22 -13.60
N SER A 46 -11.87 8.80 -14.75
CA SER A 46 -10.48 8.40 -14.97
C SER A 46 -9.84 9.25 -16.06
N ILE A 47 -8.53 9.09 -16.29
CA ILE A 47 -7.86 9.70 -17.45
C ILE A 47 -8.44 9.28 -18.82
N GLN A 48 -9.33 8.27 -18.85
CA GLN A 48 -10.11 7.95 -20.05
C GLN A 48 -11.14 9.03 -20.39
N ASP A 49 -11.64 9.72 -19.38
CA ASP A 49 -12.70 10.72 -19.46
C ASP A 49 -12.17 12.14 -19.69
N SER A 50 -10.86 12.30 -19.88
CA SER A 50 -10.22 13.60 -20.14
C SER A 50 -10.63 14.18 -21.49
N SER A 51 -10.79 15.51 -21.56
CA SER A 51 -10.94 16.23 -22.83
C SER A 51 -9.59 16.70 -23.38
N VAL A 52 -9.50 16.86 -24.71
CA VAL A 52 -8.33 17.41 -25.41
C VAL A 52 -8.11 18.90 -25.08
N ASP A 53 -9.17 19.60 -24.70
CA ASP A 53 -9.14 21.04 -24.42
C ASP A 53 -8.64 21.38 -23.00
N TRP A 54 -8.27 20.38 -22.20
CA TRP A 54 -7.83 20.59 -20.83
C TRP A 54 -6.36 21.03 -20.77
N SER A 55 -6.04 21.85 -19.78
CA SER A 55 -4.66 22.21 -19.50
C SER A 55 -3.86 20.98 -19.03
N GLN A 56 -2.54 21.04 -19.20
CA GLN A 56 -1.66 19.95 -18.79
C GLN A 56 -1.75 19.68 -17.28
N GLU A 57 -1.94 20.72 -16.46
CA GLU A 57 -2.09 20.61 -15.02
C GLU A 57 -3.33 19.79 -14.62
N ARG A 58 -4.46 20.00 -15.31
CA ARG A 58 -5.69 19.23 -15.09
C ARG A 58 -5.50 17.77 -15.49
N LEU A 59 -4.82 17.52 -16.61
CA LEU A 59 -4.51 16.16 -17.06
C LEU A 59 -3.59 15.44 -16.07
N ASP A 60 -2.54 16.11 -15.59
CA ASP A 60 -1.60 15.57 -14.61
C ASP A 60 -2.29 15.28 -13.28
N LYS A 61 -3.16 16.18 -12.84
CA LYS A 61 -3.97 15.97 -11.63
C LYS A 61 -4.89 14.76 -11.78
N LEU A 62 -5.56 14.59 -12.93
CA LEU A 62 -6.41 13.42 -13.18
C LEU A 62 -5.60 12.12 -13.31
N ARG A 63 -4.37 12.17 -13.84
CA ARG A 63 -3.43 11.04 -13.83
C ARG A 63 -3.08 10.62 -12.40
N LEU A 64 -2.75 11.58 -11.54
CA LEU A 64 -2.50 11.31 -10.12
C LEU A 64 -3.71 10.67 -9.44
N LEU A 65 -4.93 11.17 -9.69
CA LEU A 65 -6.16 10.59 -9.14
C LEU A 65 -6.40 9.17 -9.66
N SER A 66 -6.21 8.93 -10.96
CA SER A 66 -6.34 7.59 -11.56
C SER A 66 -5.33 6.60 -10.98
N LEU A 67 -4.11 7.06 -10.72
CA LEU A 67 -3.06 6.27 -10.08
C LEU A 67 -3.43 5.94 -8.62
N VAL A 68 -3.99 6.90 -7.89
CA VAL A 68 -4.45 6.67 -6.52
C VAL A 68 -5.62 5.68 -6.49
N ASP A 69 -6.57 5.76 -7.42
CA ASP A 69 -7.67 4.78 -7.52
C ASP A 69 -7.14 3.36 -7.79
N ALA A 70 -6.11 3.22 -8.63
CA ALA A 70 -5.44 1.95 -8.83
C ALA A 70 -4.74 1.48 -7.54
N ALA A 71 -4.06 2.38 -6.84
CA ALA A 71 -3.38 2.09 -5.59
C ALA A 71 -4.32 1.63 -4.48
N VAL A 72 -5.48 2.28 -4.34
CA VAL A 72 -6.53 1.94 -3.38
C VAL A 72 -6.94 0.46 -3.49
N ARG A 73 -7.11 -0.06 -4.71
CA ARG A 73 -7.49 -1.46 -4.97
C ARG A 73 -6.42 -2.47 -4.57
N HIS A 74 -5.17 -2.03 -4.45
CA HIS A 74 -4.01 -2.87 -4.12
C HIS A 74 -3.39 -2.49 -2.77
N THR A 75 -4.13 -1.79 -1.90
CA THR A 75 -3.66 -1.47 -0.54
C THR A 75 -3.28 -2.74 0.22
N GLY A 76 -2.07 -2.78 0.77
CA GLY A 76 -1.47 -3.95 1.42
C GLY A 76 -0.82 -4.94 0.45
N SER A 77 -0.74 -4.63 -0.85
CA SER A 77 -0.16 -5.48 -1.88
C SER A 77 0.76 -4.68 -2.82
N SER A 78 1.30 -5.35 -3.83
CA SER A 78 2.15 -4.75 -4.85
C SER A 78 1.44 -4.65 -6.19
N ILE A 79 1.74 -3.59 -6.95
CA ILE A 79 1.25 -3.33 -8.30
C ILE A 79 2.44 -3.32 -9.25
N SER A 80 2.30 -3.94 -10.43
CA SER A 80 3.33 -3.88 -11.45
C SER A 80 3.35 -2.51 -12.15
N TYR A 81 4.51 -2.09 -12.65
CA TYR A 81 4.62 -0.88 -13.44
C TYR A 81 3.79 -0.98 -14.74
N GLU A 82 3.70 -2.17 -15.34
CA GLU A 82 2.89 -2.41 -16.54
C GLU A 82 1.40 -2.18 -16.32
N ASP A 83 0.87 -2.55 -15.15
CA ASP A 83 -0.53 -2.26 -14.81
C ASP A 83 -0.74 -0.76 -14.60
N LEU A 84 0.22 -0.07 -13.97
CA LEU A 84 0.15 1.37 -13.74
C LEU A 84 0.26 2.17 -15.04
N TRP A 85 1.04 1.72 -16.02
CA TRP A 85 1.12 2.34 -17.35
C TRP A 85 -0.24 2.39 -18.04
N LYS A 86 -0.98 1.27 -17.99
CA LYS A 86 -2.33 1.17 -18.56
C LYS A 86 -3.29 2.15 -17.89
N GLN A 87 -3.21 2.26 -16.56
CA GLN A 87 -4.04 3.20 -15.81
C GLN A 87 -3.74 4.66 -16.14
N LEU A 88 -2.48 4.97 -16.46
CA LEU A 88 -2.03 6.33 -16.80
C LEU A 88 -2.09 6.65 -18.30
N LYS A 89 -2.52 5.70 -19.15
CA LYS A 89 -2.40 5.78 -20.63
C LYS A 89 -0.96 6.08 -21.10
N LEU A 90 0.02 5.43 -20.51
CA LEU A 90 1.42 5.52 -20.98
C LEU A 90 1.74 4.47 -22.06
N ASP A 91 0.73 3.84 -22.66
CA ASP A 91 0.90 2.62 -23.47
C ASP A 91 1.51 2.87 -24.87
N ASP A 92 1.53 4.11 -25.39
CA ASP A 92 2.04 4.47 -26.72
C ASP A 92 3.03 5.67 -26.70
N PRO A 93 3.87 5.90 -27.74
CA PRO A 93 4.86 5.02 -28.36
C PRO A 93 6.21 5.04 -27.58
N LEU A 94 6.18 5.43 -26.31
CA LEU A 94 7.38 5.65 -25.50
C LEU A 94 8.15 4.35 -25.25
N LEU A 95 9.47 4.46 -25.09
CA LEU A 95 10.28 3.30 -24.69
C LEU A 95 9.95 2.90 -23.24
N PRO A 96 9.99 1.60 -22.88
CA PRO A 96 9.73 1.13 -21.51
C PRO A 96 10.46 1.92 -20.42
N LYS A 97 11.73 2.28 -20.65
CA LYS A 97 12.53 3.07 -19.69
C LYS A 97 11.98 4.48 -19.48
N GLU A 98 11.49 5.13 -20.54
CA GLU A 98 10.92 6.47 -20.45
C GLU A 98 9.59 6.43 -19.69
N LYS A 99 8.78 5.41 -19.96
CA LYS A 99 7.53 5.17 -19.22
C LYS A 99 7.78 4.95 -17.73
N ASP A 100 8.80 4.18 -17.38
CA ASP A 100 9.20 3.95 -15.99
C ASP A 100 9.60 5.25 -15.30
N VAL A 101 10.40 6.10 -15.94
CA VAL A 101 10.81 7.40 -15.38
C VAL A 101 9.59 8.32 -15.17
N ILE A 102 8.70 8.42 -16.15
CA ILE A 102 7.48 9.23 -16.05
C ILE A 102 6.56 8.69 -14.94
N LEU A 103 6.39 7.37 -14.87
CA LEU A 103 5.59 6.74 -13.83
C LEU A 103 6.17 7.01 -12.44
N GLU A 104 7.49 6.84 -12.26
CA GLU A 104 8.15 7.10 -10.98
C GLU A 104 8.02 8.57 -10.57
N GLN A 105 8.06 9.51 -11.51
CA GLN A 105 7.80 10.93 -11.22
C GLN A 105 6.39 11.15 -10.68
N TYR A 106 5.35 10.58 -11.31
CA TYR A 106 3.98 10.65 -10.79
C TYR A 106 3.83 9.96 -9.43
N LEU A 107 4.49 8.82 -9.22
CA LEU A 107 4.46 8.11 -7.94
C LEU A 107 5.10 8.94 -6.82
N ILE A 108 6.26 9.53 -7.07
CA ILE A 108 6.94 10.43 -6.13
C ILE A 108 6.06 11.65 -5.86
N GLN A 109 5.46 12.24 -6.89
CA GLN A 109 4.56 13.38 -6.74
C GLN A 109 3.34 13.03 -5.87
N ALA A 110 2.70 11.88 -6.11
CA ALA A 110 1.58 11.40 -5.30
C ALA A 110 1.99 11.20 -3.82
N MET A 111 3.19 10.67 -3.57
CA MET A 111 3.73 10.52 -2.21
C MET A 111 4.03 11.88 -1.56
N MET A 112 4.59 12.83 -2.29
CA MET A 112 4.86 14.19 -1.81
C MET A 112 3.56 14.95 -1.46
N LYS A 113 2.51 14.75 -2.26
CA LYS A 113 1.16 15.27 -2.00
C LYS A 113 0.42 14.53 -0.88
N ARG A 114 1.01 13.47 -0.32
CA ARG A 114 0.45 12.62 0.75
C ARG A 114 -0.90 11.98 0.39
N ILE A 115 -1.13 11.74 -0.90
CA ILE A 115 -2.31 11.02 -1.41
C ILE A 115 -2.01 9.53 -1.65
N LEU A 116 -0.73 9.14 -1.53
CA LEU A 116 -0.24 7.78 -1.66
C LEU A 116 0.89 7.55 -0.64
N VAL A 117 0.91 6.39 -0.01
CA VAL A 117 2.03 5.90 0.80
C VAL A 117 2.40 4.51 0.31
N GLY A 118 3.64 4.35 -0.12
CA GLY A 118 4.13 3.08 -0.63
C GLY A 118 5.64 3.03 -0.73
N LYS A 119 6.14 1.90 -1.23
CA LYS A 119 7.57 1.68 -1.50
C LYS A 119 7.76 1.28 -2.96
N LEU A 120 8.61 2.03 -3.65
CA LEU A 120 9.02 1.72 -5.02
C LEU A 120 10.12 0.67 -5.00
N ASN A 121 10.01 -0.30 -5.91
CA ASN A 121 11.06 -1.28 -6.16
C ASN A 121 11.36 -1.32 -7.66
N SER A 122 12.31 -0.49 -8.08
CA SER A 122 12.71 -0.36 -9.49
C SER A 122 13.35 -1.62 -10.06
N GLN A 123 13.95 -2.50 -9.24
CA GLN A 123 14.49 -3.77 -9.73
C GLN A 123 13.39 -4.74 -10.17
N SER A 124 12.35 -4.87 -9.33
CA SER A 124 11.19 -5.71 -9.64
C SER A 124 10.12 -5.01 -10.48
N ARG A 125 10.26 -3.69 -10.70
CA ARG A 125 9.29 -2.82 -11.37
C ARG A 125 7.90 -2.94 -10.71
N THR A 126 7.88 -2.81 -9.38
CA THR A 126 6.65 -2.84 -8.59
C THR A 126 6.56 -1.69 -7.60
N LEU A 127 5.33 -1.28 -7.29
CA LEU A 127 4.99 -0.40 -6.17
C LEU A 127 4.28 -1.23 -5.11
N HIS A 128 4.84 -1.32 -3.91
CA HIS A 128 4.10 -1.81 -2.74
C HIS A 128 3.27 -0.67 -2.13
N VAL A 129 1.96 -0.83 -2.06
CA VAL A 129 1.04 0.19 -1.55
C VAL A 129 0.72 -0.09 -0.09
N SER A 130 1.14 0.80 0.80
CA SER A 130 0.78 0.74 2.21
C SER A 130 -0.58 1.40 2.47
N TRP A 131 -0.85 2.50 1.78
CA TRP A 131 -2.07 3.28 1.90
C TRP A 131 -2.25 4.18 0.67
N ALA A 132 -3.48 4.46 0.29
CA ALA A 132 -3.83 5.43 -0.75
C ALA A 132 -5.12 6.17 -0.36
N MET A 133 -5.23 7.42 -0.79
CA MET A 133 -6.41 8.24 -0.50
C MET A 133 -7.62 7.75 -1.29
N GLU A 134 -8.72 7.43 -0.59
CA GLU A 134 -9.97 7.09 -1.27
C GLU A 134 -10.66 8.36 -1.76
N ARG A 135 -10.93 8.44 -3.07
CA ARG A 135 -11.47 9.64 -3.72
C ARG A 135 -13.00 9.70 -3.71
N SER A 136 -13.63 8.55 -3.95
CA SER A 136 -15.08 8.39 -3.91
C SER A 136 -15.46 7.13 -3.15
N LEU A 137 -16.51 7.23 -2.35
CA LEU A 137 -17.12 6.10 -1.65
C LEU A 137 -18.53 5.93 -2.20
N ASN A 138 -18.72 4.95 -3.08
CA ASN A 138 -20.03 4.55 -3.56
C ASN A 138 -20.44 3.20 -2.93
N ASP A 139 -21.71 2.85 -3.06
CA ASP A 139 -22.24 1.63 -2.44
C ASP A 139 -21.53 0.36 -2.90
N THR A 140 -21.17 0.30 -4.19
CA THR A 140 -20.38 -0.81 -4.76
C THR A 140 -19.04 -0.96 -4.04
N ARG A 141 -18.32 0.15 -3.85
CA ARG A 141 -17.03 0.18 -3.17
C ARG A 141 -17.16 -0.20 -1.69
N ILE A 142 -18.19 0.31 -1.01
CA ILE A 142 -18.51 -0.06 0.37
C ILE A 142 -18.76 -1.57 0.46
N GLN A 143 -19.46 -2.16 -0.51
CA GLN A 143 -19.71 -3.60 -0.55
C GLN A 143 -18.43 -4.40 -0.78
N GLU A 144 -17.55 -3.98 -1.69
CA GLU A 144 -16.24 -4.60 -1.87
C GLU A 144 -15.39 -4.57 -0.60
N MET A 145 -15.40 -3.46 0.13
CA MET A 145 -14.71 -3.32 1.42
C MET A 145 -15.28 -4.28 2.46
N LYS A 146 -16.62 -4.39 2.57
CA LYS A 146 -17.30 -5.36 3.46
C LYS A 146 -16.94 -6.80 3.12
N ASP A 147 -16.91 -7.15 1.83
CA ASP A 147 -16.56 -8.49 1.38
C ASP A 147 -15.09 -8.82 1.70
N THR A 148 -14.20 -7.85 1.53
CA THR A 148 -12.77 -7.99 1.84
C THR A 148 -12.55 -8.20 3.34
N LEU A 149 -13.21 -7.39 4.18
CA LEU A 149 -13.18 -7.56 5.63
C LEU A 149 -13.75 -8.91 6.07
N SER A 150 -14.88 -9.33 5.49
CA SER A 150 -15.49 -10.62 5.81
C SER A 150 -14.57 -11.80 5.48
N LYS A 151 -13.91 -11.77 4.31
CA LYS A 151 -12.90 -12.76 3.92
C LYS A 151 -11.71 -12.74 4.88
N PHE A 152 -11.27 -11.56 5.31
CA PHE A 152 -10.19 -11.42 6.29
C PHE A 152 -10.59 -12.04 7.64
N THR A 153 -11.76 -11.68 8.19
CA THR A 153 -12.29 -12.26 9.44
C THR A 153 -12.38 -13.79 9.33
N GLN A 154 -12.89 -14.32 8.23
CA GLN A 154 -12.97 -15.76 8.01
C GLN A 154 -11.60 -16.44 8.00
N ARG A 155 -10.58 -15.81 7.40
CA ARG A 155 -9.19 -16.31 7.42
C ARG A 155 -8.61 -16.28 8.84
N CYS A 156 -8.84 -15.21 9.59
CA CYS A 156 -8.42 -15.11 10.99
C CYS A 156 -9.08 -16.19 11.84
N SER A 157 -10.39 -16.44 11.70
CA SER A 157 -11.07 -17.51 12.45
C SER A 157 -10.56 -18.92 12.11
N LYS A 158 -10.02 -19.13 10.91
CA LYS A 158 -9.38 -20.39 10.52
C LYS A 158 -7.96 -20.53 11.09
N ALA A 159 -7.18 -19.44 11.10
CA ALA A 159 -5.81 -19.42 11.62
C ALA A 159 -5.76 -19.43 13.17
N PHE A 160 -6.75 -18.79 13.78
CA PHE A 160 -6.99 -18.75 15.22
C PHE A 160 -8.36 -19.41 15.49
N PRO A 161 -8.44 -20.75 15.38
CA PRO A 161 -9.65 -21.44 15.83
C PRO A 161 -9.88 -21.07 17.29
N LYS A 162 -11.13 -20.74 17.65
CA LYS A 162 -11.51 -20.35 19.01
C LYS A 162 -10.89 -21.32 20.01
N THR A 163 -9.91 -20.85 20.78
CA THR A 163 -9.23 -21.57 21.85
C THR A 163 -10.11 -21.74 23.10
N ASP A 164 -11.43 -21.73 22.95
CA ASP A 164 -12.42 -21.91 24.02
C ASP A 164 -12.83 -23.38 24.22
N ALA A 165 -12.12 -24.32 23.60
CA ALA A 165 -12.26 -25.74 23.89
C ALA A 165 -10.86 -26.34 24.07
N ASP A 166 -10.39 -26.27 25.31
CA ASP A 166 -9.19 -26.88 25.88
C ASP A 166 -7.86 -26.64 25.12
N PRO A 167 -6.78 -26.18 25.81
CA PRO A 167 -5.47 -26.22 25.20
C PRO A 167 -5.19 -27.68 24.78
N PRO A 168 -4.77 -27.94 23.53
CA PRO A 168 -4.35 -29.28 23.18
C PRO A 168 -3.22 -29.63 24.14
N LEU A 169 -3.39 -30.74 24.88
CA LEU A 169 -2.35 -31.43 25.63
C LEU A 169 -1.24 -31.86 24.66
N THR A 170 -0.48 -30.90 24.14
CA THR A 170 0.74 -31.13 23.40
C THR A 170 1.78 -31.56 24.42
N LYS A 171 1.94 -32.88 24.48
CA LYS A 171 2.96 -33.57 25.26
C LYS A 171 4.32 -32.91 25.02
N SER A 172 4.92 -32.43 26.11
CA SER A 172 6.36 -32.51 26.41
C SER A 172 7.33 -31.74 25.49
N TYR A 173 7.50 -30.44 25.75
CA TYR A 173 8.81 -29.79 25.63
C TYR A 173 9.51 -29.79 27.00
N LYS A 174 10.03 -30.95 27.43
CA LYS A 174 11.04 -31.00 28.51
C LYS A 174 12.40 -30.73 27.89
N ARG A 175 12.82 -29.46 27.85
CA ARG A 175 14.25 -29.13 27.70
C ARG A 175 14.59 -27.77 28.29
N THR A 176 14.40 -27.61 29.61
CA THR A 176 15.05 -26.59 30.45
C THR A 176 14.76 -26.89 31.92
N SER A 177 15.47 -27.86 32.50
CA SER A 177 15.69 -27.99 33.95
C SER A 177 16.74 -29.06 34.18
N ARG A 178 18.01 -28.67 34.06
CA ARG A 178 19.14 -29.37 34.68
C ARG A 178 20.05 -28.32 35.29
N LEU A 179 19.50 -27.61 36.28
CA LEU A 179 20.26 -26.95 37.32
C LEU A 179 19.54 -27.26 38.64
N SER A 180 20.31 -27.75 39.60
CA SER A 180 19.92 -28.07 40.99
C SER A 180 19.28 -29.44 41.23
N SER A 181 20.11 -30.45 41.47
CA SER A 181 20.42 -30.82 42.86
C SER A 181 21.52 -31.89 42.89
N ASN A 182 22.55 -31.55 43.65
CA ASN A 182 23.70 -32.35 44.02
C ASN A 182 23.22 -33.49 44.95
N ASP A 183 23.64 -34.73 44.71
CA ASP A 183 23.95 -35.68 45.79
C ASP A 183 24.73 -36.90 45.25
N GLY A 184 26.01 -36.94 45.64
CA GLY A 184 26.84 -38.12 45.90
C GLY A 184 26.88 -39.26 44.89
N PHE A 185 28.01 -39.39 44.18
CA PHE A 185 28.89 -40.55 44.37
C PHE A 185 30.26 -40.27 43.75
N ASP A 186 31.28 -40.22 44.60
CA ASP A 186 32.69 -40.22 44.22
C ASP A 186 33.04 -41.50 43.47
N GLN A 187 33.70 -41.37 42.33
CA GLN A 187 34.66 -42.38 41.91
C GLN A 187 35.84 -41.73 41.18
N TYR A 188 36.89 -41.54 41.97
CA TYR A 188 38.27 -41.36 41.53
C TYR A 188 38.66 -42.39 40.46
N VAL A 189 39.12 -41.93 39.30
CA VAL A 189 40.23 -42.59 38.59
C VAL A 189 41.16 -41.51 38.00
N SER A 190 42.28 -41.37 38.69
CA SER A 190 43.63 -40.93 38.32
C SER A 190 43.92 -40.33 36.94
N ASP A 191 44.36 -39.07 37.03
CA ASP A 191 45.45 -38.38 36.31
C ASP A 191 46.47 -39.28 35.58
N LYS A 192 46.67 -39.03 34.28
CA LYS A 192 47.98 -39.12 33.60
C LYS A 192 48.12 -38.02 32.54
N ARG A 193 48.88 -37.01 32.90
CA ARG A 193 49.52 -35.97 32.06
C ARG A 193 50.07 -36.49 30.72
N ALA A 194 49.96 -35.64 29.70
CA ALA A 194 51.14 -35.13 28.98
C ALA A 194 50.84 -33.71 28.43
N ARG A 195 51.45 -32.70 29.06
CA ARG A 195 51.75 -31.41 28.42
C ARG A 195 53.11 -31.57 27.76
N ALA A 196 53.24 -31.00 26.56
CA ALA A 196 54.50 -30.64 25.93
C ALA A 196 54.15 -29.40 25.08
N ASP A 197 54.92 -28.32 25.01
CA ASP A 197 56.02 -27.79 25.81
C ASP A 197 56.09 -26.32 25.36
N ASP A 198 56.28 -25.39 26.30
CA ASP A 198 56.49 -23.97 26.02
C ASP A 198 57.96 -23.73 25.60
N SER A 199 58.16 -23.30 24.34
CA SER A 199 59.12 -22.27 23.83
C SER A 199 60.62 -22.42 24.21
N PRO A 200 61.55 -21.47 23.90
CA PRO A 200 61.62 -20.33 22.95
C PRO A 200 62.94 -20.31 22.10
N MET A 201 63.13 -19.32 21.22
CA MET A 201 64.30 -18.41 21.24
C MET A 201 64.34 -17.43 20.05
N GLU A 202 64.88 -16.26 20.36
CA GLU A 202 64.98 -15.01 19.61
C GLU A 202 65.97 -15.04 18.42
N GLY A 203 65.82 -14.03 17.55
CA GLY A 203 66.74 -13.62 16.48
C GLY A 203 66.15 -12.50 15.65
#